data_AF-A0A7L2VLY5-F1
#
_entry.id   AF-A0A7L2VLY5-F1
#
_cell.length_a   1.000
_cell.length_b   1.000
_cell.length_c   1.000
_cell.angle_alpha   90.00
_cell.angle_beta   90.00
_cell.angle_gamma   90.00
#
_symmetry.space_group_name_H-M   'P 1'
#
loop_
_entity.id
_entity.type
_entity.pdbx_description
1 polymer ?
#
loop_
_entity_poly.entity_id
_entity_poly.type
_entity_poly.pdbx_seq_one_letter_code
_entity_poly.pdbx_strand_id
1 'polypeptide(L)'
;LSGLDPAQPYFQGTPIEVRLDKSDADFVDIIHTDSAPTIPYLGFGISPAIGHLDFYPNGGKQMPGCGKNPVSQIVDLDGIWEGTRDFVACNHLRSYKYYSESIIHPDGFLGYPCASYDVFGTDICFPCPQEGCPTMGHFADKFKDKFKNSFLKLYLNTGEAKDFALWRYKVTVTLSGRSKVKGYVNVALYGSAGNTRQHQIVEGTLKPDNTYTSFIDVEANVGTVTKVKFLWNNNWINPTFPKIGAATITVQSGENG
;
A
#
# COMPACT_ATOMS: atom_id res chain seq x y z
N LEU A 1 13.43 -16.88 -7.33
CA LEU A 1 13.50 -15.89 -8.42
C LEU A 1 12.59 -14.74 -8.07
N SER A 2 13.03 -13.50 -8.24
CA SER A 2 12.16 -12.33 -8.01
C SER A 2 11.84 -11.67 -9.35
N GLY A 3 10.54 -11.54 -9.66
CA GLY A 3 10.04 -10.86 -10.86
C GLY A 3 9.66 -9.41 -10.55
N LEU A 4 10.35 -8.45 -11.17
CA LEU A 4 10.13 -7.02 -10.93
C LEU A 4 9.33 -6.43 -12.09
N ASP A 5 8.02 -6.32 -11.88
CA ASP A 5 7.01 -5.93 -12.87
C ASP A 5 7.18 -6.62 -14.24
N PRO A 6 7.13 -7.97 -14.31
CA PRO A 6 7.35 -8.71 -15.55
C PRO A 6 6.50 -8.19 -16.71
N ALA A 7 7.08 -8.05 -17.90
CA ALA A 7 6.41 -7.38 -19.01
C ALA A 7 5.15 -8.11 -19.51
N GLN A 8 4.05 -7.39 -19.71
CA GLN A 8 2.80 -7.89 -20.28
C GLN A 8 2.90 -8.18 -21.78
N PRO A 9 3.39 -7.26 -22.64
CA PRO A 9 3.39 -7.47 -24.08
C PRO A 9 4.15 -8.74 -24.44
N TYR A 10 3.56 -9.56 -25.32
CA TYR A 10 4.09 -10.85 -25.79
C TYR A 10 4.20 -12.00 -24.76
N PHE A 11 4.00 -11.76 -23.46
CA PHE A 11 4.11 -12.81 -22.43
C PHE A 11 2.78 -13.11 -21.72
N GLN A 12 1.93 -12.12 -21.47
CA GLN A 12 0.69 -12.39 -20.73
C GLN A 12 -0.25 -13.28 -21.57
N GLY A 13 -0.65 -14.42 -21.01
CA GLY A 13 -1.54 -15.38 -21.66
C GLY A 13 -0.84 -16.43 -22.51
N THR A 14 0.50 -16.42 -22.58
CA THR A 14 1.27 -17.50 -23.21
C THR A 14 1.33 -18.75 -22.29
N PRO A 15 1.71 -19.92 -22.85
CA PRO A 15 2.09 -21.09 -22.05
C PRO A 15 3.19 -20.77 -21.03
N ILE A 16 3.26 -21.56 -19.95
CA ILE A 16 4.23 -21.35 -18.84
C ILE A 16 5.68 -21.48 -19.31
N GLU A 17 5.94 -22.22 -20.40
CA GLU A 17 7.28 -22.41 -20.96
C GLU A 17 7.84 -21.14 -21.61
N VAL A 18 6.99 -20.13 -21.86
CA VAL A 18 7.35 -18.89 -22.58
C VAL A 18 7.50 -17.69 -21.64
N ARG A 19 6.94 -17.76 -20.44
CA ARG A 19 6.88 -16.64 -19.48
C ARG A 19 7.38 -17.06 -18.12
N LEU A 20 7.68 -16.09 -17.26
CA LEU A 20 7.92 -16.37 -15.85
C LEU A 20 6.70 -17.07 -15.23
N ASP A 21 6.95 -18.15 -14.51
CA ASP A 21 5.96 -18.89 -13.73
C ASP A 21 6.59 -19.37 -12.42
N LYS A 22 5.75 -19.62 -11.42
CA LYS A 22 6.18 -20.15 -10.13
C LYS A 22 6.94 -21.47 -10.22
N SER A 23 6.73 -22.27 -11.28
CA SER A 23 7.48 -23.51 -11.49
C SER A 23 8.96 -23.32 -11.82
N ASP A 24 9.39 -22.10 -12.15
CA ASP A 24 10.75 -21.83 -12.64
C ASP A 24 11.81 -21.85 -11.54
N ALA A 25 11.40 -21.83 -10.26
CA ALA A 25 12.29 -21.98 -9.11
C ALA A 25 11.54 -22.48 -7.88
N ASP A 26 12.29 -22.95 -6.87
CA ASP A 26 11.75 -23.38 -5.57
C ASP A 26 10.89 -22.32 -4.88
N PHE A 27 11.18 -21.04 -5.15
CA PHE A 27 10.40 -19.91 -4.65
C PHE A 27 10.44 -18.77 -5.66
N VAL A 28 9.28 -18.17 -5.92
CA VAL A 28 9.11 -17.08 -6.90
C VAL A 28 8.25 -15.99 -6.29
N ASP A 29 8.78 -14.79 -6.16
CA ASP A 29 8.06 -13.62 -5.66
C ASP A 29 7.98 -12.53 -6.75
N ILE A 30 6.82 -11.92 -6.93
CA ILE A 30 6.55 -10.94 -7.98
C ILE A 30 6.12 -9.61 -7.38
N ILE A 31 6.66 -8.51 -7.89
CA ILE A 31 6.24 -7.15 -7.55
C ILE A 31 5.58 -6.52 -8.77
N HIS A 32 4.27 -6.28 -8.71
CA HIS A 32 3.49 -5.65 -9.76
C HIS A 32 3.35 -4.15 -9.51
N THR A 33 3.79 -3.30 -10.43
CA THR A 33 3.73 -1.83 -10.29
C THR A 33 3.10 -1.12 -11.48
N ASP A 34 2.97 -1.78 -12.63
CA ASP A 34 2.35 -1.21 -13.84
C ASP A 34 1.39 -2.19 -14.53
N SER A 35 0.61 -2.92 -13.74
CA SER A 35 -0.28 -3.99 -14.21
C SER A 35 -1.61 -3.54 -14.85
N ALA A 36 -1.71 -2.26 -15.24
CA ALA A 36 -2.82 -1.84 -16.08
C ALA A 36 -2.68 -2.47 -17.48
N PRO A 37 -3.77 -2.80 -18.19
CA PRO A 37 -3.64 -3.31 -19.55
C PRO A 37 -2.85 -2.35 -20.46
N THR A 38 -1.86 -2.88 -21.19
CA THR A 38 -1.07 -2.12 -22.18
C THR A 38 -1.95 -1.34 -23.13
N ILE A 39 -3.06 -1.94 -23.58
CA ILE A 39 -4.09 -1.24 -24.33
C ILE A 39 -5.36 -1.16 -23.48
N PRO A 40 -5.95 0.04 -23.25
CA PRO A 40 -5.52 1.34 -23.76
C PRO A 40 -4.67 2.17 -22.79
N TYR A 41 -4.27 1.60 -21.64
CA TYR A 41 -3.74 2.37 -20.51
C TYR A 41 -2.22 2.50 -20.48
N LEU A 42 -1.51 1.86 -21.42
CA LEU A 42 -0.05 1.82 -21.47
C LEU A 42 0.58 1.30 -20.16
N GLY A 43 -0.05 0.33 -19.51
CA GLY A 43 0.61 -0.42 -18.45
C GLY A 43 1.48 -1.54 -19.06
N PHE A 44 2.71 -1.66 -18.59
CA PHE A 44 3.69 -2.59 -19.15
C PHE A 44 3.82 -3.89 -18.36
N GLY A 45 3.27 -3.99 -17.15
CA GLY A 45 3.40 -5.16 -16.29
C GLY A 45 2.29 -6.20 -16.46
N ILE A 46 2.60 -7.48 -16.29
CA ILE A 46 1.64 -8.59 -16.20
C ILE A 46 0.71 -8.34 -15.00
N SER A 47 -0.60 -8.56 -15.19
CA SER A 47 -1.60 -8.41 -14.14
C SER A 47 -1.92 -9.69 -13.36
N PRO A 48 -2.09 -10.87 -14.00
CA PRO A 48 -2.27 -12.13 -13.29
C PRO A 48 -1.15 -12.42 -12.30
N ALA A 49 -1.49 -13.12 -11.22
CA ALA A 49 -0.50 -13.68 -10.32
C ALA A 49 0.24 -14.82 -11.05
N ILE A 50 1.57 -14.75 -11.08
CA ILE A 50 2.44 -15.71 -11.77
C ILE A 50 3.51 -16.28 -10.84
N GLY A 51 3.60 -15.81 -9.60
CA GLY A 51 4.52 -16.30 -8.59
C GLY A 51 3.88 -17.21 -7.54
N HIS A 52 4.67 -17.49 -6.51
CA HIS A 52 4.20 -18.02 -5.24
C HIS A 52 3.62 -16.89 -4.37
N LEU A 53 4.32 -15.76 -4.31
CA LEU A 53 3.86 -14.52 -3.68
C LEU A 53 3.79 -13.41 -4.73
N ASP A 54 2.64 -12.76 -4.87
CA ASP A 54 2.42 -11.70 -5.84
C ASP A 54 1.99 -10.43 -5.09
N PHE A 55 2.90 -9.46 -5.03
CA PHE A 55 2.72 -8.19 -4.33
C PHE A 55 2.19 -7.12 -5.29
N TYR A 56 1.12 -6.44 -4.88
CA TYR A 56 0.48 -5.35 -5.61
C TYR A 56 0.53 -4.07 -4.77
N PRO A 57 1.72 -3.46 -4.55
CA PRO A 57 1.84 -2.21 -3.81
C PRO A 57 0.98 -1.12 -4.45
N ASN A 58 0.23 -0.38 -3.64
CA ASN A 58 -0.72 0.67 -4.08
C ASN A 58 -1.74 0.15 -5.11
N GLY A 59 -2.07 -1.14 -5.05
CA GLY A 59 -2.98 -1.81 -5.99
C GLY A 59 -2.33 -2.25 -7.31
N GLY A 60 -1.03 -2.01 -7.49
CA GLY A 60 -0.19 -2.57 -8.57
C GLY A 60 -0.36 -1.94 -9.95
N LYS A 61 -1.13 -0.86 -10.10
CA LYS A 61 -1.41 -0.22 -11.41
C LYS A 61 -0.89 1.21 -11.52
N GLN A 62 -1.02 2.00 -10.45
CA GLN A 62 -0.61 3.39 -10.43
C GLN A 62 0.14 3.66 -9.14
N MET A 63 1.43 3.96 -9.27
CA MET A 63 2.28 4.21 -8.12
C MET A 63 2.20 5.68 -7.71
N PRO A 64 2.18 5.99 -6.40
CA PRO A 64 2.29 7.36 -5.90
C PRO A 64 3.55 8.06 -6.45
N GLY A 65 3.43 9.34 -6.78
CA GLY A 65 4.51 10.15 -7.37
C GLY A 65 4.80 9.88 -8.86
N CYS A 66 4.10 8.94 -9.51
CA CYS A 66 4.21 8.73 -10.95
C CYS A 66 3.11 9.45 -11.72
N GLY A 67 3.47 10.01 -12.89
CA GLY A 67 2.49 10.51 -13.86
C GLY A 67 1.70 9.36 -14.52
N LYS A 68 0.58 9.70 -15.17
CA LYS A 68 -0.21 8.75 -15.97
C LYS A 68 0.16 8.88 -17.44
N ASN A 69 0.27 7.73 -18.12
CA ASN A 69 0.33 7.71 -19.57
C ASN A 69 -1.02 8.12 -20.18
N PRO A 70 -1.03 8.80 -21.34
CA PRO A 70 -2.26 9.11 -22.06
C PRO A 70 -2.94 7.83 -22.56
N VAL A 71 -4.27 7.79 -22.49
CA VAL A 71 -5.05 6.64 -22.97
C VAL A 71 -4.98 6.60 -24.51
N SER A 72 -4.57 5.46 -25.06
CA SER A 72 -4.47 5.26 -26.51
C SER A 72 -4.91 3.86 -26.93
N GLN A 73 -5.68 3.76 -28.02
CA GLN A 73 -6.05 2.48 -28.63
C GLN A 73 -4.95 1.93 -29.55
N ILE A 74 -3.99 2.77 -29.93
CA ILE A 74 -2.85 2.42 -30.78
C ILE A 74 -1.58 2.64 -29.96
N VAL A 75 -0.79 1.59 -29.79
CA VAL A 75 0.45 1.61 -29.01
C VAL A 75 1.59 1.20 -29.92
N ASP A 76 2.53 2.11 -30.13
CA ASP A 76 3.78 1.87 -30.86
C ASP A 76 4.79 1.25 -29.91
N LEU A 77 4.68 -0.06 -29.69
CA LEU A 77 5.52 -0.80 -28.73
C LEU A 77 7.01 -0.72 -29.09
N ASP A 78 7.34 -0.88 -30.38
CA ASP A 78 8.71 -0.77 -30.87
C ASP A 78 9.25 0.63 -30.62
N GLY A 79 8.48 1.67 -30.94
CA GLY A 79 8.89 3.04 -30.70
C GLY A 79 9.04 3.39 -29.21
N ILE A 80 8.21 2.84 -28.32
CA ILE A 80 8.37 3.01 -26.87
C ILE A 80 9.64 2.30 -26.38
N TRP A 81 9.87 1.07 -26.85
CA TRP A 81 11.02 0.26 -26.43
C TRP A 81 12.36 0.84 -26.92
N GLU A 82 12.39 1.34 -28.16
CA GLU A 82 13.54 2.00 -28.77
C GLU A 82 13.73 3.45 -28.26
N GLY A 83 12.78 3.99 -27.50
CA GLY A 83 12.83 5.36 -26.97
C GLY A 83 12.54 6.44 -28.00
N THR A 84 11.92 6.10 -29.13
CA THR A 84 11.47 7.05 -30.17
C THR A 84 10.05 7.59 -29.91
N ARG A 85 9.36 7.04 -28.90
CA ARG A 85 8.04 7.49 -28.43
C ARG A 85 8.05 7.80 -26.94
N ASP A 86 7.32 8.85 -26.57
CA ASP A 86 7.16 9.24 -25.18
C ASP A 86 6.38 8.19 -24.40
N PHE A 87 6.98 7.72 -23.31
CA PHE A 87 6.39 6.77 -22.38
C PHE A 87 6.80 7.12 -20.95
N VAL A 88 5.80 7.31 -20.07
CA VAL A 88 6.03 7.52 -18.65
C VAL A 88 6.30 6.17 -17.99
N ALA A 89 7.56 5.72 -18.07
CA ALA A 89 8.01 4.45 -17.49
C ALA A 89 7.99 4.40 -15.96
N CYS A 90 7.60 5.49 -15.28
CA CYS A 90 7.70 5.63 -13.83
C CYS A 90 7.07 4.48 -13.06
N ASN A 91 5.82 4.07 -13.40
CA ASN A 91 5.14 2.95 -12.74
C ASN A 91 5.94 1.65 -12.90
N HIS A 92 6.36 1.34 -14.13
CA HIS A 92 7.12 0.13 -14.43
C HIS A 92 8.46 0.06 -13.66
N LEU A 93 9.15 1.21 -13.57
CA LEU A 93 10.43 1.35 -12.86
C LEU A 93 10.29 1.39 -11.32
N ARG A 94 9.08 1.34 -10.74
CA ARG A 94 8.90 1.34 -9.27
C ARG A 94 9.23 0.00 -8.63
N SER A 95 9.02 -1.11 -9.32
CA SER A 95 9.28 -2.45 -8.82
C SER A 95 10.70 -2.62 -8.28
N TYR A 96 11.72 -2.27 -9.07
CA TYR A 96 13.11 -2.36 -8.62
C TYR A 96 13.50 -1.28 -7.60
N LYS A 97 12.84 -0.12 -7.60
CA LYS A 97 13.07 0.93 -6.59
C LYS A 97 12.61 0.45 -5.22
N TYR A 98 11.43 -0.16 -5.14
CA TYR A 98 10.93 -0.77 -3.91
C TYR A 98 11.80 -1.96 -3.48
N TYR A 99 12.18 -2.84 -4.43
CA TYR A 99 13.08 -3.95 -4.12
C TYR A 99 14.41 -3.47 -3.53
N SER A 100 15.06 -2.49 -4.17
CA SER A 100 16.32 -1.91 -3.71
C SER A 100 16.22 -1.35 -2.30
N GLU A 101 15.13 -0.65 -1.99
CA GLU A 101 14.92 -0.07 -0.67
C GLU A 101 14.56 -1.12 0.40
N SER A 102 13.85 -2.19 0.03
CA SER A 102 13.51 -3.28 0.96
C SER A 102 14.74 -3.97 1.58
N ILE A 103 15.91 -3.87 0.94
CA ILE A 103 17.18 -4.39 1.46
C ILE A 103 17.58 -3.67 2.76
N ILE A 104 17.34 -2.35 2.84
CA ILE A 104 17.72 -1.52 3.98
C ILE A 104 16.56 -1.26 4.96
N HIS A 105 15.32 -1.54 4.55
CA HIS A 105 14.11 -1.46 5.39
C HIS A 105 13.39 -2.82 5.46
N PRO A 106 13.92 -3.79 6.24
CA PRO A 106 13.43 -5.16 6.27
C PRO A 106 11.98 -5.30 6.76
N ASP A 107 11.45 -4.31 7.47
CA ASP A 107 10.11 -4.27 8.07
C ASP A 107 9.17 -3.24 7.41
N GLY A 108 9.67 -2.47 6.44
CA GLY A 108 8.97 -1.32 5.86
C GLY A 108 8.02 -1.61 4.70
N PHE A 109 7.89 -2.88 4.31
CA PHE A 109 7.11 -3.30 3.13
C PHE A 109 6.25 -4.54 3.43
N LEU A 110 5.56 -4.52 4.57
CA LEU A 110 4.72 -5.64 5.00
C LEU A 110 3.50 -5.82 4.08
N GLY A 111 3.37 -6.99 3.45
CA GLY A 111 2.31 -7.31 2.51
C GLY A 111 1.16 -8.09 3.16
N TYR A 112 -0.06 -7.59 3.05
CA TYR A 112 -1.26 -8.17 3.66
C TYR A 112 -1.97 -9.10 2.66
N PRO A 113 -2.19 -10.38 3.00
CA PRO A 113 -2.97 -11.29 2.17
C PRO A 113 -4.40 -10.77 2.03
N CYS A 114 -4.84 -10.52 0.80
CA CYS A 114 -6.18 -9.97 0.58
C CYS A 114 -6.75 -10.38 -0.78
N ALA A 115 -8.08 -10.36 -0.91
CA ALA A 115 -8.75 -10.72 -2.16
C ALA A 115 -8.55 -9.66 -3.26
N SER A 116 -8.59 -8.39 -2.90
CA SER A 116 -8.40 -7.25 -3.79
C SER A 116 -7.88 -6.03 -3.04
N TYR A 117 -7.38 -5.04 -3.77
CA TYR A 117 -6.94 -3.76 -3.20
C TYR A 117 -8.10 -2.98 -2.55
N ASP A 118 -9.32 -3.08 -3.09
CA ASP A 118 -10.50 -2.42 -2.50
C ASP A 118 -10.84 -3.01 -1.12
N VAL A 119 -10.70 -4.33 -0.96
CA VAL A 119 -10.91 -5.01 0.32
C VAL A 119 -9.75 -4.72 1.29
N PHE A 120 -8.53 -4.52 0.79
CA PHE A 120 -7.40 -4.10 1.61
C PHE A 120 -7.60 -2.73 2.27
N GLY A 121 -8.41 -1.85 1.66
CA GLY A 121 -8.82 -0.58 2.25
C GLY A 121 -9.81 -0.70 3.41
N THR A 122 -10.35 -1.90 3.68
CA THR A 122 -11.26 -2.17 4.80
C THR A 122 -10.54 -2.88 5.94
N ASP A 123 -11.30 -3.30 6.96
CA ASP A 123 -10.77 -4.02 8.12
C ASP A 123 -10.66 -5.54 7.93
N ILE A 124 -10.99 -6.07 6.76
CA ILE A 124 -11.02 -7.51 6.50
C ILE A 124 -9.62 -8.13 6.47
N CYS A 125 -8.64 -7.40 5.92
CA CYS A 125 -7.28 -7.92 5.66
C CYS A 125 -6.24 -7.34 6.61
N PHE A 126 -6.66 -6.93 7.81
CA PHE A 126 -5.79 -6.32 8.81
C PHE A 126 -6.17 -6.82 10.22
N PRO A 127 -5.20 -7.10 11.11
CA PRO A 127 -3.74 -7.01 10.94
C PRO A 127 -3.19 -8.23 10.16
N CYS A 128 -1.88 -8.47 10.25
CA CYS A 128 -1.30 -9.71 9.76
C CYS A 128 -1.94 -10.94 10.42
N PRO A 129 -2.08 -12.05 9.67
CA PRO A 129 -2.58 -13.30 10.22
C PRO A 129 -1.57 -13.92 11.19
N GLN A 130 -1.96 -14.98 11.89
CA GLN A 130 -1.14 -15.63 12.93
C GLN A 130 0.20 -16.15 12.41
N GLU A 131 0.27 -16.57 11.14
CA GLU A 131 1.50 -16.98 10.45
C GLU A 131 2.46 -15.81 10.15
N GLY A 132 2.00 -14.57 10.33
CA GLY A 132 2.66 -13.32 9.97
C GLY A 132 2.37 -12.90 8.53
N CYS A 133 2.87 -11.72 8.15
CA CYS A 133 2.86 -11.27 6.76
C CYS A 133 4.25 -11.42 6.14
N PRO A 134 4.33 -11.74 4.84
CA PRO A 134 5.57 -11.61 4.08
C PRO A 134 5.91 -10.14 3.85
N THR A 135 7.21 -9.83 3.85
CA THR A 135 7.74 -8.51 3.47
C THR A 135 8.03 -8.51 1.97
N MET A 136 7.51 -7.55 1.23
CA MET A 136 7.77 -7.39 -0.20
C MET A 136 9.25 -7.10 -0.45
N GLY A 137 9.82 -7.74 -1.47
CA GLY A 137 11.20 -7.51 -1.90
C GLY A 137 12.20 -8.50 -1.30
N HIS A 138 13.35 -8.01 -0.89
CA HIS A 138 14.55 -8.82 -0.63
C HIS A 138 14.36 -9.95 0.38
N PHE A 139 13.47 -9.76 1.37
CA PHE A 139 13.25 -10.71 2.47
C PHE A 139 11.96 -11.54 2.32
N ALA A 140 11.32 -11.55 1.15
CA ALA A 140 10.11 -12.34 0.90
C ALA A 140 10.31 -13.85 1.09
N ASP A 141 11.52 -14.34 0.86
CA ASP A 141 11.94 -15.74 1.00
C ASP A 141 11.80 -16.27 2.44
N LYS A 142 11.85 -15.39 3.45
CA LYS A 142 11.60 -15.75 4.86
C LYS A 142 10.19 -16.30 5.09
N PHE A 143 9.28 -16.11 4.14
CA PHE A 143 7.91 -16.59 4.21
C PHE A 143 7.66 -17.86 3.36
N LYS A 144 8.67 -18.38 2.65
CA LYS A 144 8.51 -19.47 1.67
C LYS A 144 7.83 -20.73 2.24
N ASP A 145 8.12 -21.07 3.51
CA ASP A 145 7.64 -22.29 4.15
C ASP A 145 6.32 -22.09 4.94
N LYS A 146 5.75 -20.88 4.89
CA LYS A 146 4.63 -20.47 5.76
C LYS A 146 3.26 -20.45 5.08
N PHE A 147 3.20 -20.58 3.75
CA PHE A 147 1.93 -20.61 3.01
C PHE A 147 1.68 -21.98 2.38
N LYS A 148 0.41 -22.42 2.40
CA LYS A 148 -0.04 -23.71 1.86
C LYS A 148 -0.74 -23.60 0.50
N ASN A 149 -0.93 -22.37 0.03
CA ASN A 149 -1.64 -22.09 -1.21
C ASN A 149 -0.72 -22.19 -2.42
N SER A 150 -1.34 -22.36 -3.59
CA SER A 150 -0.61 -22.42 -4.87
C SER A 150 -0.06 -21.05 -5.30
N PHE A 151 -0.62 -19.95 -4.78
CA PHE A 151 -0.14 -18.57 -4.87
C PHE A 151 -0.82 -17.71 -3.78
N LEU A 152 -0.28 -16.52 -3.47
CA LEU A 152 -0.90 -15.53 -2.59
C LEU A 152 -0.83 -14.14 -3.20
N LYS A 153 -1.97 -13.43 -3.21
CA LYS A 153 -2.03 -12.00 -3.55
C LYS A 153 -1.89 -11.16 -2.30
N LEU A 154 -0.94 -10.24 -2.33
CA LEU A 154 -0.52 -9.43 -1.20
C LEU A 154 -0.63 -7.95 -1.56
N TYR A 155 -1.16 -7.15 -0.66
CA TYR A 155 -1.36 -5.72 -0.86
C TYR A 155 -0.71 -4.92 0.26
N LEU A 156 -0.17 -3.78 -0.09
CA LEU A 156 0.44 -2.81 0.80
C LEU A 156 0.44 -1.44 0.13
N ASN A 157 0.74 -0.39 0.87
CA ASN A 157 0.96 0.95 0.32
C ASN A 157 2.42 1.36 0.50
N THR A 158 2.91 2.26 -0.36
CA THR A 158 4.26 2.82 -0.30
C THR A 158 4.21 4.34 -0.45
N GLY A 159 5.28 5.01 -0.04
CA GLY A 159 5.46 6.45 -0.22
C GLY A 159 5.50 6.87 -1.71
N GLU A 160 5.30 8.16 -1.97
CA GLU A 160 5.39 8.76 -3.30
C GLU A 160 6.82 9.11 -3.73
N ALA A 161 7.72 9.26 -2.78
CA ALA A 161 9.13 9.57 -3.00
C ALA A 161 9.96 8.75 -2.03
N LYS A 162 11.27 8.66 -2.29
CA LYS A 162 12.19 7.98 -1.37
C LYS A 162 12.24 8.77 -0.05
N ASP A 163 12.12 8.16 1.13
CA ASP A 163 11.98 6.71 1.39
C ASP A 163 10.52 6.21 1.20
N PHE A 164 10.35 5.08 0.52
CA PHE A 164 9.07 4.45 0.17
C PHE A 164 8.46 3.60 1.28
N ALA A 165 9.25 3.11 2.22
CA ALA A 165 8.80 2.27 3.32
C ALA A 165 7.65 2.92 4.12
N LEU A 166 6.62 2.13 4.44
CA LEU A 166 5.49 2.57 5.27
C LEU A 166 5.08 1.49 6.27
N TRP A 167 4.63 1.93 7.44
CA TRP A 167 4.10 1.05 8.49
C TRP A 167 2.60 1.29 8.66
N ARG A 168 1.79 0.23 8.52
CA ARG A 168 0.33 0.35 8.56
C ARG A 168 -0.21 0.19 9.97
N TYR A 169 -1.10 1.10 10.37
CA TYR A 169 -1.81 1.09 11.64
C TYR A 169 -3.32 1.24 11.44
N LYS A 170 -4.11 0.53 12.25
CA LYS A 170 -5.54 0.80 12.41
C LYS A 170 -5.73 1.74 13.60
N VAL A 171 -6.33 2.90 13.34
CA VAL A 171 -6.62 3.91 14.37
C VAL A 171 -8.12 4.08 14.49
N THR A 172 -8.63 3.88 15.71
CA THR A 172 -10.04 4.02 16.02
C THR A 172 -10.22 5.13 17.06
N VAL A 173 -11.01 6.14 16.74
CA VAL A 173 -11.24 7.33 17.57
C VAL A 173 -12.71 7.42 17.93
N THR A 174 -13.02 7.40 19.23
CA THR A 174 -14.36 7.77 19.73
C THR A 174 -14.34 9.21 20.20
N LEU A 175 -15.16 10.06 19.56
CA LEU A 175 -15.16 11.49 19.84
C LEU A 175 -15.86 11.83 21.15
N SER A 176 -15.42 12.90 21.81
CA SER A 176 -16.09 13.49 22.97
C SER A 176 -16.40 14.96 22.71
N GLY A 177 -17.44 15.48 23.35
CA GLY A 177 -17.85 16.88 23.16
C GLY A 177 -19.33 17.09 23.48
N ARG A 178 -19.80 18.32 23.25
CA ARG A 178 -21.20 18.69 23.56
C ARG A 178 -22.07 18.90 22.32
N SER A 179 -21.48 19.05 21.15
CA SER A 179 -22.21 19.45 19.95
C SER A 179 -21.57 18.84 18.72
N LYS A 180 -22.41 18.52 17.73
CA LYS A 180 -21.95 18.12 16.40
C LYS A 180 -21.25 19.29 15.72
N VAL A 181 -20.14 19.03 15.04
CA VAL A 181 -19.38 20.04 14.29
C VAL A 181 -19.04 19.51 12.90
N LYS A 182 -18.66 20.41 11.99
CA LYS A 182 -18.15 20.05 10.67
C LYS A 182 -16.65 20.35 10.62
N GLY A 183 -15.84 19.39 10.21
CA GLY A 183 -14.39 19.51 10.23
C GLY A 183 -13.70 18.17 9.97
N TYR A 184 -12.44 18.09 10.34
CA TYR A 184 -11.64 16.87 10.24
C TYR A 184 -10.86 16.61 11.52
N VAL A 185 -10.54 15.33 11.74
CA VAL A 185 -9.77 14.83 12.87
C VAL A 185 -8.49 14.22 12.36
N ASN A 186 -7.38 14.64 12.94
CA ASN A 186 -6.06 14.07 12.72
C ASN A 186 -5.54 13.42 14.00
N VAL A 187 -4.75 12.35 13.82
CA VAL A 187 -4.00 11.70 14.89
C VAL A 187 -2.53 11.63 14.52
N ALA A 188 -1.65 11.85 15.50
CA ALA A 188 -0.22 11.57 15.40
C ALA A 188 0.19 10.56 16.48
N LEU A 189 1.00 9.58 16.09
CA LEU A 189 1.48 8.51 16.97
C LEU A 189 2.84 8.88 17.55
N TYR A 190 3.04 8.57 18.83
CA TYR A 190 4.31 8.75 19.54
C TYR A 190 4.66 7.42 20.21
N GLY A 191 5.84 6.90 19.92
CA GLY A 191 6.31 5.65 20.47
C GLY A 191 7.77 5.72 20.91
N SER A 192 8.32 4.56 21.25
CA SER A 192 9.68 4.43 21.76
C SER A 192 10.77 4.83 20.76
N ALA A 193 10.50 4.74 19.45
CA ALA A 193 11.47 5.01 18.39
C ALA A 193 11.25 6.35 17.68
N GLY A 194 10.19 7.10 17.99
CA GLY A 194 9.91 8.39 17.37
C GLY A 194 8.44 8.76 17.34
N ASN A 195 8.07 9.64 16.42
CA ASN A 195 6.69 10.05 16.20
C ASN A 195 6.38 10.24 14.73
N THR A 196 5.10 10.15 14.38
CA THR A 196 4.62 10.40 13.01
C THR A 196 4.25 11.87 12.83
N ARG A 197 4.03 12.28 11.57
CA ARG A 197 3.18 13.43 11.26
C ARG A 197 1.71 13.17 11.64
N GLN A 198 0.87 14.18 11.42
CA GLN A 198 -0.57 14.06 11.61
C GLN A 198 -1.22 13.37 10.41
N HIS A 199 -2.01 12.33 10.66
CA HIS A 199 -2.79 11.63 9.64
C HIS A 199 -4.29 11.84 9.88
N GLN A 200 -5.02 12.16 8.80
CA GLN A 200 -6.46 12.36 8.86
C GLN A 200 -7.20 11.02 9.06
N ILE A 201 -8.05 10.97 10.08
CA ILE A 201 -8.86 9.80 10.43
C ILE A 201 -10.26 9.92 9.86
N VAL A 202 -10.85 11.11 9.95
CA VAL A 202 -12.19 11.37 9.43
C VAL A 202 -12.32 12.84 9.04
N GLU A 203 -13.07 13.10 7.99
CA GLU A 203 -13.53 14.42 7.59
C GLU A 203 -15.03 14.40 7.34
N GLY A 204 -15.73 15.47 7.75
CA GLY A 204 -17.15 15.65 7.53
C GLY A 204 -17.88 16.11 8.78
N THR A 205 -19.03 15.48 9.06
CA THR A 205 -19.81 15.78 10.27
C THR A 205 -19.33 14.93 11.44
N LEU A 206 -18.69 15.59 12.40
CA LEU A 206 -18.13 14.99 13.59
C LEU A 206 -19.19 15.02 14.70
N LYS A 207 -19.60 13.85 15.18
CA LYS A 207 -20.58 13.68 16.25
C LYS A 207 -19.89 13.16 17.50
N PRO A 208 -20.09 13.78 18.68
CA PRO A 208 -19.68 13.17 19.95
C PRO A 208 -20.26 11.76 20.11
N ASP A 209 -19.55 10.91 20.83
CA ASP A 209 -19.86 9.50 21.13
C ASP A 209 -19.81 8.54 19.92
N ASN A 210 -19.70 9.08 18.70
CA ASN A 210 -19.45 8.26 17.52
C ASN A 210 -17.99 7.81 17.45
N THR A 211 -17.80 6.62 16.91
CA THR A 211 -16.50 6.01 16.65
C THR A 211 -16.18 6.04 15.17
N TYR A 212 -14.94 6.41 14.84
CA TYR A 212 -14.42 6.51 13.49
C TYR A 212 -13.13 5.70 13.39
N THR A 213 -13.02 4.89 12.34
CA THR A 213 -11.87 4.00 12.11
C THR A 213 -11.22 4.38 10.80
N SER A 214 -9.88 4.45 10.79
CA SER A 214 -9.10 4.65 9.57
C SER A 214 -7.83 3.79 9.61
N PHE A 215 -7.36 3.41 8.43
CA PHE A 215 -6.08 2.76 8.22
C PHE A 215 -5.09 3.80 7.73
N ILE A 216 -3.99 3.96 8.46
CA ILE A 216 -2.95 4.93 8.12
C ILE A 216 -1.66 4.18 7.82
N ASP A 217 -0.99 4.57 6.74
CA ASP A 217 0.34 4.10 6.38
C ASP A 217 1.33 5.24 6.70
N VAL A 218 2.19 5.02 7.70
CA VAL A 218 3.03 6.08 8.28
C VAL A 218 4.48 5.95 7.84
N GLU A 219 5.17 7.08 7.71
CA GLU A 219 6.53 7.19 7.15
C GLU A 219 7.66 6.69 8.06
N ALA A 220 7.37 6.29 9.29
CA ALA A 220 8.39 5.87 10.25
C ALA A 220 7.88 4.79 11.20
N ASN A 221 8.73 3.80 11.49
CA ASN A 221 8.47 2.86 12.58
C ASN A 221 8.61 3.59 13.93
N VAL A 222 7.48 3.82 14.60
CA VAL A 222 7.47 4.49 15.92
C VAL A 222 7.76 3.53 17.08
N GLY A 223 7.96 2.24 16.82
CA GLY A 223 8.13 1.21 17.84
C GLY A 223 6.85 1.01 18.67
N THR A 224 7.01 0.81 19.98
CA THR A 224 5.86 0.66 20.88
C THR A 224 5.18 2.02 21.07
N VAL A 225 3.94 2.15 20.59
CA VAL A 225 3.13 3.37 20.76
C VAL A 225 2.86 3.58 22.25
N THR A 226 3.33 4.70 22.80
CA THR A 226 3.15 5.07 24.21
C THR A 226 2.15 6.20 24.38
N LYS A 227 1.97 7.02 23.33
CA LYS A 227 1.09 8.18 23.35
C LYS A 227 0.54 8.47 21.96
N VAL A 228 -0.64 9.09 21.93
CA VAL A 228 -1.23 9.66 20.72
C VAL A 228 -1.56 11.13 20.95
N LYS A 229 -1.52 11.93 19.89
CA LYS A 229 -2.04 13.29 19.89
C LYS A 229 -3.24 13.37 18.97
N PHE A 230 -4.33 13.89 19.52
CA PHE A 230 -5.55 14.21 18.78
C PHE A 230 -5.50 15.68 18.39
N LEU A 231 -5.84 15.98 17.13
CA LEU A 231 -6.14 17.32 16.69
C LEU A 231 -7.43 17.29 15.89
N TRP A 232 -8.27 18.30 16.08
CA TRP A 232 -9.38 18.56 15.18
C TRP A 232 -9.24 19.96 14.64
N ASN A 233 -9.76 20.18 13.44
CA ASN A 233 -9.84 21.50 12.86
C ASN A 233 -11.12 21.65 12.02
N ASN A 234 -11.49 22.90 11.71
CA ASN A 234 -12.58 23.21 10.81
C ASN A 234 -12.16 24.28 9.81
N ASN A 235 -12.84 24.32 8.67
CA ASN A 235 -12.57 25.29 7.60
C ASN A 235 -13.66 26.37 7.52
N TRP A 236 -14.44 26.57 8.59
CA TRP A 236 -15.57 27.51 8.61
C TRP A 236 -15.55 28.35 9.89
N ILE A 237 -15.84 29.64 9.78
CA ILE A 237 -15.95 30.54 10.93
C ILE A 237 -17.02 29.98 11.87
N ASN A 238 -16.62 29.59 13.08
CA ASN A 238 -17.53 29.08 14.09
C ASN A 238 -17.50 29.97 15.35
N PRO A 239 -18.42 30.94 15.48
CA PRO A 239 -18.41 31.91 16.56
C PRO A 239 -18.69 31.30 17.94
N THR A 240 -19.13 30.04 18.00
CA THR A 240 -19.39 29.34 19.27
C THR A 240 -18.15 28.69 19.87
N PHE A 241 -17.00 28.72 19.18
CA PHE A 241 -15.73 28.10 19.60
C PHE A 241 -15.93 26.70 20.19
N PRO A 242 -16.53 25.77 19.43
CA PRO A 242 -16.88 24.47 19.96
C PRO A 242 -15.61 23.71 20.36
N LYS A 243 -15.74 22.84 21.37
CA LYS A 243 -14.67 21.93 21.79
C LYS A 243 -15.08 20.50 21.46
N ILE A 244 -14.18 19.81 20.77
CA ILE A 244 -14.26 18.37 20.56
C ILE A 244 -12.95 17.75 21.04
N GLY A 245 -13.04 16.57 21.62
CA GLY A 245 -11.90 15.75 22.00
C GLY A 245 -12.08 14.33 21.51
N ALA A 246 -11.21 13.45 21.99
CA ALA A 246 -11.40 12.01 21.89
C ALA A 246 -11.61 11.46 23.29
N ALA A 247 -12.68 10.70 23.49
CA ALA A 247 -12.88 9.90 24.71
C ALA A 247 -11.86 8.76 24.76
N THR A 248 -11.68 8.07 23.64
CA THR A 248 -10.74 6.98 23.48
C THR A 248 -10.09 7.05 22.08
N ILE A 249 -8.84 6.63 22.03
CA ILE A 249 -8.13 6.35 20.77
C ILE A 249 -7.44 5.01 20.96
N THR A 250 -7.76 4.04 20.11
CA THR A 250 -7.06 2.76 20.06
C THR A 250 -6.22 2.69 18.80
N VAL A 251 -5.03 2.10 18.93
CA VAL A 251 -4.06 1.94 17.85
C VAL A 251 -3.65 0.48 17.81
N GLN A 252 -3.76 -0.14 16.64
CA GLN A 252 -3.31 -1.50 16.40
C GLN A 252 -2.23 -1.46 15.31
N SER A 253 -1.05 -2.01 15.62
CA SER A 253 0.02 -2.22 14.64
C SER A 253 -0.38 -3.32 13.67
N GLY A 254 -0.04 -3.16 12.39
CA GLY A 254 -0.34 -4.17 11.39
C GLY A 254 0.48 -5.45 11.52
N GLU A 255 1.63 -5.42 12.17
CA GLU A 255 2.48 -6.61 12.40
C GLU A 255 1.90 -7.56 13.45
N ASN A 256 1.19 -7.02 14.46
CA ASN A 256 0.75 -7.77 15.63
C ASN A 256 -0.76 -8.05 15.55
N GLY A 257 -1.11 -9.26 15.14
CA GLY A 257 -2.47 -9.81 15.12
C GLY A 257 -2.71 -10.90 16.15
#